data_AF-A0A7X6VFV7-F1
#
_entry.id   AF-A0A7X6VFV7-F1
#
_cell.length_a   1.000
_cell.length_b   1.000
_cell.length_c   1.000
_cell.angle_alpha   90.00
_cell.angle_beta   90.00
_cell.angle_gamma   90.00
#
_symmetry.space_group_name_H-M   'P 1'
#
loop_
_entity.id
_entity.type
_entity.pdbx_description
1 polymer ?
#
loop_
_entity_poly.entity_id
_entity_poly.type
_entity_poly.pdbx_seq_one_letter_code
_entity_poly.pdbx_strand_id
1 'polypeptide(L)'
;MITASIKFLDSGVNIDLPCRNGALADILGSAGILINPNALLLSNARTVKINLMPEDSIEENIISLINPKDSLGKLNKVCNALNCLDYRDYEAIQKGLENNRYRSLGNLLEAAERLKEKRRSKEKTR
;
A
#
# COMPACT_ATOMS: atom_id res chain seq x y z
N MET A 1 8.25 5.63 3.82
CA MET A 1 6.88 5.99 3.37
C MET A 1 6.79 5.85 1.85
N ILE A 2 5.64 5.56 1.24
CA ILE A 2 5.53 5.51 -0.25
C ILE A 2 4.75 6.71 -0.75
N THR A 3 5.37 7.57 -1.56
CA THR A 3 4.68 8.67 -2.23
C THR A 3 4.20 8.23 -3.61
N ALA A 4 2.89 8.26 -3.84
CA ALA A 4 2.27 8.01 -5.14
C ALA A 4 2.00 9.33 -5.87
N SER A 5 2.71 9.59 -6.96
CA SER A 5 2.45 10.70 -7.87
C SER A 5 1.51 10.25 -8.97
N ILE A 6 0.31 10.84 -9.03
CA ILE A 6 -0.76 10.47 -9.94
C ILE A 6 -1.00 11.64 -10.87
N LYS A 7 -0.86 11.40 -12.17
CA LYS A 7 -1.16 12.37 -13.23
C LYS A 7 -2.37 11.91 -14.02
N PHE A 8 -3.34 12.80 -14.17
CA PHE A 8 -4.53 12.61 -14.97
C PHE A 8 -4.70 13.83 -15.88
N LEU A 9 -4.50 13.63 -17.18
CA LEU A 9 -4.45 14.71 -18.17
C LEU A 9 -3.45 15.81 -17.73
N ASP A 10 -3.91 17.05 -17.59
CA ASP A 10 -3.11 18.22 -17.17
C ASP A 10 -3.04 18.39 -15.64
N SER A 11 -3.80 17.59 -14.89
CA SER A 11 -3.84 17.63 -13.43
C SER A 11 -2.96 16.53 -12.83
N GLY A 12 -2.42 16.79 -11.64
CA GLY A 12 -1.68 15.80 -10.89
C GLY A 12 -1.77 16.01 -9.39
N VAL A 13 -1.57 14.92 -8.65
CA VAL A 13 -1.59 14.92 -7.19
C VAL A 13 -0.53 13.97 -6.66
N ASN A 14 0.13 14.37 -5.59
CA ASN A 14 1.05 13.51 -4.84
C ASN A 14 0.34 13.07 -3.56
N ILE A 15 0.40 11.78 -3.26
CA ILE A 15 -0.29 11.18 -2.12
C ILE A 15 0.71 10.34 -1.35
N ASP A 16 0.89 10.66 -0.08
CA ASP A 16 1.71 9.84 0.81
C ASP A 16 0.89 8.67 1.36
N LEU A 17 1.44 7.47 1.22
CA LEU A 17 0.86 6.23 1.72
C LEU A 17 1.61 5.79 2.99
N PRO A 18 0.90 5.37 4.04
CA PRO A 18 -0.55 5.12 4.07
C PRO A 18 -1.42 6.37 4.29
N CYS A 19 -2.51 6.44 3.52
CA CYS A 19 -3.62 7.36 3.75
C CYS A 19 -4.75 6.67 4.50
N ARG A 20 -5.45 7.42 5.36
CA ARG A 20 -6.68 6.94 6.04
C ARG A 20 -7.74 6.52 5.01
N ASN A 21 -8.54 5.52 5.35
CA ASN A 21 -9.67 5.10 4.51
C ASN A 21 -10.62 6.29 4.26
N GLY A 22 -11.05 6.48 3.01
CA GLY A 22 -11.86 7.63 2.58
C GLY A 22 -11.02 8.77 2.03
N ALA A 23 -9.96 9.17 2.74
CA ALA A 23 -9.11 10.30 2.34
C ALA A 23 -8.48 10.12 0.96
N LEU A 24 -8.14 8.88 0.58
CA LEU A 24 -7.58 8.61 -0.76
C LEU A 24 -8.57 8.98 -1.88
N ALA A 25 -9.87 8.74 -1.69
CA ALA A 25 -10.89 9.09 -2.68
C ALA A 25 -11.12 10.60 -2.72
N ASP A 26 -11.09 11.28 -1.57
CA ASP A 26 -11.26 12.73 -1.47
C ASP A 26 -10.09 13.47 -2.14
N ILE A 27 -8.85 13.02 -1.92
CA ILE A 27 -7.64 13.59 -2.54
C ILE A 27 -7.67 13.40 -4.06
N LEU A 28 -8.03 12.20 -4.53
CA LEU A 28 -8.20 11.94 -5.97
C LEU A 28 -9.31 12.79 -6.58
N GLY A 29 -10.46 12.90 -5.89
CA GLY A 29 -11.59 13.72 -6.33
C GLY A 29 -11.24 15.20 -6.42
N SER A 30 -10.45 15.72 -5.47
CA SER A 30 -9.95 17.10 -5.50
C SER A 30 -9.05 17.39 -6.69
N ALA A 31 -8.38 16.36 -7.23
CA ALA A 31 -7.57 16.44 -8.45
C ALA A 31 -8.36 16.16 -9.75
N GLY A 32 -9.69 15.97 -9.65
CA GLY A 32 -10.57 15.64 -10.77
C GLY A 32 -10.59 14.16 -11.16
N ILE A 33 -10.00 13.28 -10.35
CA ILE A 33 -9.95 11.84 -10.59
C ILE A 33 -11.11 11.17 -9.82
N LEU A 34 -12.22 10.93 -10.52
CA LEU A 34 -13.43 10.32 -9.94
C LEU A 34 -13.40 8.77 -9.91
N ILE A 35 -12.25 8.16 -10.18
CA ILE A 35 -12.09 6.71 -10.20
C ILE A 35 -11.93 6.20 -8.76
N ASN A 36 -12.65 5.13 -8.42
CA ASN A 36 -12.48 4.50 -7.11
C ASN A 36 -11.03 4.05 -6.90
N PRO A 37 -10.38 4.39 -5.77
CA PRO A 37 -9.05 3.91 -5.40
C PRO A 37 -8.78 2.43 -5.62
N ASN A 38 -9.78 1.58 -5.35
CA ASN A 38 -9.65 0.12 -5.47
C ASN A 38 -9.74 -0.37 -6.92
N ALA A 39 -10.27 0.45 -7.84
CA ALA A 39 -10.33 0.20 -9.27
C ALA A 39 -9.17 0.89 -10.03
N LEU A 40 -8.45 1.80 -9.38
CA LEU A 40 -7.34 2.52 -9.98
C LEU A 40 -6.08 1.63 -10.01
N LEU A 41 -5.81 1.01 -11.16
CA LEU A 41 -4.70 0.08 -11.34
C LEU A 41 -3.34 0.79 -11.39
N LEU A 42 -2.33 0.15 -10.81
CA LEU A 42 -0.94 0.61 -10.78
C LEU A 42 -0.20 0.31 -12.09
N SER A 43 -0.78 -0.47 -13.01
CA SER A 43 -0.21 -0.79 -14.33
C SER A 43 -0.13 0.39 -15.30
N ASN A 44 -0.60 1.56 -14.89
CA ASN A 44 -0.75 2.76 -15.72
C ASN A 44 -1.74 2.56 -16.87
N ALA A 45 -2.65 3.51 -17.03
CA ALA A 45 -3.61 3.53 -18.13
C ALA A 45 -3.26 4.68 -19.09
N ARG A 46 -3.93 4.71 -20.24
CA ARG A 46 -3.71 5.77 -21.24
C ARG A 46 -3.98 7.17 -20.68
N THR A 47 -4.92 7.30 -19.76
CA THR A 47 -5.37 8.57 -19.17
C THR A 47 -4.86 8.83 -17.76
N VAL A 48 -4.42 7.81 -17.02
CA VAL A 48 -3.86 7.96 -15.67
C VAL A 48 -2.46 7.34 -15.61
N LYS A 49 -1.47 8.14 -15.22
CA LYS A 49 -0.12 7.69 -14.93
C LYS A 49 0.15 7.79 -13.44
N ILE A 50 0.61 6.70 -12.85
CA ILE A 50 0.97 6.55 -11.45
C ILE A 50 2.47 6.26 -11.40
N ASN A 51 3.18 7.08 -10.64
CA ASN A 51 4.58 6.86 -10.31
C ASN A 51 4.68 6.66 -8.80
N LEU A 52 5.35 5.58 -8.39
CA LEU A 52 5.55 5.27 -6.98
C LEU A 52 6.98 5.59 -6.60
N MET A 53 7.13 6.40 -5.56
CA MET A 53 8.41 6.84 -5.04
C MET A 53 8.58 6.24 -3.65
N PRO A 54 9.38 5.18 -3.49
CA PRO A 54 9.75 4.67 -2.18
C PRO A 54 10.70 5.63 -1.48
N GLU A 55 10.68 5.65 -0.16
CA GLU A 55 11.62 6.43 0.67
C GLU A 55 12.78 5.55 1.14
N ASP A 56 12.53 4.26 1.36
CA ASP A 56 13.53 3.28 1.78
C ASP A 56 13.54 1.98 0.94
N SER A 57 14.52 1.12 1.24
CA SER A 57 14.70 -0.18 0.58
C SER A 57 13.58 -1.18 0.87
N ILE A 58 12.88 -1.05 2.01
CA ILE A 58 11.74 -1.92 2.32
C ILE A 58 10.60 -1.60 1.37
N GLU A 59 10.40 -0.33 1.10
CA GLU A 59 9.35 0.17 0.22
C GLU A 59 9.65 -0.12 -1.25
N GLU A 60 10.91 -0.08 -1.65
CA GLU A 60 11.36 -0.65 -2.93
C GLU A 60 10.97 -2.13 -3.05
N ASN A 61 11.22 -2.93 -2.00
CA ASN A 61 10.83 -4.34 -1.98
C ASN A 61 9.30 -4.49 -2.06
N ILE A 62 8.52 -3.66 -1.37
CA ILE A 62 7.05 -3.68 -1.46
C ILE A 62 6.59 -3.36 -2.88
N ILE A 63 7.18 -2.34 -3.52
CA ILE A 63 6.87 -1.96 -4.90
C ILE A 63 7.20 -3.09 -5.88
N SER A 64 8.27 -3.85 -5.63
CA SER A 64 8.65 -4.99 -6.47
C SER A 64 7.60 -6.12 -6.49
N LEU A 65 6.73 -6.19 -5.48
CA LEU A 65 5.66 -7.17 -5.38
C LEU A 65 4.37 -6.77 -6.12
N ILE A 66 4.34 -5.56 -6.71
CA ILE A 66 3.18 -5.04 -7.43
C ILE A 66 3.01 -5.82 -8.73
N ASN A 67 1.78 -6.33 -8.90
CA ASN A 67 1.34 -6.92 -10.15
C ASN A 67 0.51 -5.92 -10.96
N PRO A 68 0.38 -6.10 -12.30
CA PRO A 68 -0.40 -5.19 -13.15
C PRO A 68 -1.88 -5.05 -12.77
N LYS A 69 -2.42 -6.03 -12.03
CA LYS A 69 -3.80 -6.05 -11.53
C LYS A 69 -3.96 -5.43 -10.15
N ASP A 70 -2.86 -5.03 -9.51
CA ASP A 70 -2.93 -4.38 -8.21
C ASP A 70 -3.36 -2.93 -8.37
N SER A 71 -4.18 -2.47 -7.42
CA SER A 71 -4.71 -1.12 -7.40
C SER A 71 -4.05 -0.27 -6.32
N LEU A 72 -4.12 1.05 -6.49
CA LEU A 72 -3.64 2.01 -5.51
C LEU A 72 -4.32 1.79 -4.15
N GLY A 73 -5.61 1.47 -4.13
CA GLY A 73 -6.34 1.11 -2.91
C GLY A 73 -5.77 -0.13 -2.23
N LYS A 74 -5.31 -1.15 -2.99
CA LYS A 74 -4.67 -2.33 -2.42
C LYS A 74 -3.30 -1.99 -1.82
N LEU A 75 -2.47 -1.22 -2.53
CA LEU A 75 -1.19 -0.74 -2.01
C LEU A 75 -1.37 0.08 -0.72
N ASN A 76 -2.36 0.98 -0.70
CA ASN A 76 -2.70 1.75 0.50
C ASN A 76 -3.12 0.85 1.69
N LYS A 77 -3.86 -0.24 1.43
CA LYS A 77 -4.23 -1.22 2.47
C LYS A 77 -3.00 -1.93 3.02
N VAL A 78 -2.04 -2.31 2.17
CA VAL A 78 -0.77 -2.89 2.62
C VAL A 78 -0.01 -1.91 3.51
N CYS A 79 0.18 -0.68 3.04
CA CYS A 79 0.90 0.35 3.80
C CYS A 79 0.20 0.61 5.16
N ASN A 80 -1.14 0.65 5.19
CA ASN A 80 -1.89 0.81 6.43
C ASN A 80 -1.70 -0.37 7.38
N ALA A 81 -1.76 -1.60 6.86
CA ALA A 81 -1.57 -2.80 7.67
C ALA A 81 -0.17 -2.82 8.30
N LEU A 82 0.86 -2.47 7.52
CA LEU A 82 2.25 -2.41 8.00
C LEU A 82 2.45 -1.30 9.04
N ASN A 83 1.87 -0.11 8.82
CA ASN A 83 1.96 1.00 9.78
C ASN A 83 1.22 0.73 11.10
N CYS A 84 0.32 -0.26 11.11
CA CYS A 84 -0.37 -0.71 12.31
C CYS A 84 0.37 -1.87 13.03
N LEU A 85 1.52 -2.32 12.53
CA LEU A 85 2.33 -3.33 13.21
C LEU A 85 3.25 -2.67 14.23
N ASP A 86 3.47 -3.34 15.36
CA ASP A 86 4.55 -2.94 16.26
C ASP A 86 5.92 -3.28 15.68
N TYR A 87 6.95 -2.65 16.23
CA TYR A 87 8.35 -2.83 15.85
C TYR A 87 8.76 -4.31 15.60
N ARG A 88 8.39 -5.25 16.49
CA ARG A 88 8.79 -6.67 16.35
C ARG A 88 8.13 -7.36 15.15
N ASP A 89 6.86 -7.06 14.92
CA ASP A 89 6.11 -7.66 13.82
C ASP A 89 6.53 -7.03 12.49
N TYR A 90 6.80 -5.72 12.50
CA TYR A 90 7.40 -5.02 11.38
C TYR A 90 8.77 -5.59 11.01
N GLU A 91 9.66 -5.83 11.98
CA GLU A 91 10.98 -6.43 11.75
C GLU A 91 10.86 -7.86 11.16
N ALA A 92 9.85 -8.63 11.57
CA ALA A 92 9.58 -9.95 11.00
C ALA A 92 9.14 -9.87 9.53
N ILE A 93 8.31 -8.88 9.19
CA ILE A 93 7.93 -8.60 7.80
C ILE A 93 9.14 -8.15 6.98
N GLN A 94 9.95 -7.24 7.52
CA GLN A 94 11.16 -6.75 6.86
C GLN A 94 12.11 -7.90 6.52
N LYS A 95 12.44 -8.75 7.49
CA LYS A 95 13.24 -9.97 7.25
C LYS A 95 12.58 -10.89 6.22
N GLY A 96 11.25 -10.95 6.19
CA GLY A 96 10.52 -11.72 5.18
C GLY A 96 10.66 -11.15 3.78
N LEU A 97 10.64 -9.82 3.62
CA LEU A 97 10.84 -9.11 2.36
C LEU A 97 12.28 -9.33 1.85
N GLU A 98 13.28 -9.14 2.71
CA GLU A 98 14.69 -9.36 2.38
C GLU A 98 14.97 -10.81 1.92
N ASN A 99 14.26 -11.79 2.51
CA ASN A 99 14.38 -13.20 2.14
C ASN A 99 13.44 -13.63 1.00
N ASN A 100 12.81 -12.69 0.28
CA ASN A 100 11.88 -12.96 -0.83
C ASN A 100 10.72 -13.92 -0.46
N ARG A 101 10.25 -13.89 0.79
CA ARG A 101 9.17 -14.77 1.26
C ARG A 101 7.81 -14.40 0.71
N TYR A 102 7.65 -13.17 0.22
CA TYR A 102 6.41 -12.66 -0.34
C TYR A 102 6.54 -12.59 -1.85
N ARG A 103 5.51 -13.06 -2.57
CA ARG A 103 5.46 -13.05 -4.05
C ARG A 103 4.47 -12.05 -4.62
N SER A 104 3.66 -11.44 -3.77
CA SER A 104 2.63 -10.48 -4.16
C SER A 104 2.25 -9.58 -2.99
N LEU A 105 1.71 -8.40 -3.29
CA LEU A 105 1.07 -7.53 -2.28
C LEU A 105 -0.02 -8.25 -1.48
N GLY A 106 -0.71 -9.23 -2.08
CA GLY A 106 -1.75 -10.01 -1.39
C GLY A 106 -1.17 -10.88 -0.28
N ASN A 107 -0.07 -11.59 -0.56
CA ASN A 107 0.59 -12.43 0.44
C ASN A 107 1.18 -11.60 1.58
N LEU A 108 1.73 -10.43 1.25
CA LEU A 108 2.25 -9.50 2.25
C LEU A 108 1.14 -8.95 3.16
N LEU A 109 0.00 -8.56 2.57
CA LEU A 109 -1.16 -8.08 3.33
C LEU A 109 -1.68 -9.15 4.30
N GLU A 110 -1.82 -10.38 3.81
CA GLU A 110 -2.31 -11.50 4.63
C GLU A 110 -1.35 -11.81 5.78
N ALA A 111 -0.03 -11.75 5.55
CA ALA A 111 0.95 -11.94 6.60
C ALA A 111 0.87 -10.84 7.67
N ALA A 112 0.73 -9.57 7.25
CA ALA A 112 0.59 -8.44 8.17
C ALA A 112 -0.70 -8.55 9.01
N GLU A 113 -1.84 -8.84 8.41
CA GLU A 113 -3.10 -9.02 9.14
C GLU A 113 -3.06 -10.24 10.08
N ARG A 114 -2.44 -11.36 9.68
CA ARG A 114 -2.27 -12.53 10.56
C ARG A 114 -1.45 -12.21 11.82
N LEU A 115 -0.41 -11.38 11.72
CA LEU A 115 0.38 -10.96 12.87
C LEU A 115 -0.45 -10.10 13.84
N LYS A 116 -1.25 -9.19 13.28
CA LYS A 116 -2.19 -8.34 14.02
C LYS A 116 -3.31 -9.15 14.69
N GLU A 117 -3.86 -10.17 14.03
CA GLU A 117 -4.88 -11.06 14.60
C GLU A 117 -4.33 -11.92 15.74
N LYS A 118 -3.13 -12.50 15.58
CA LYS A 118 -2.46 -13.26 16.65
C LYS A 118 -2.29 -12.46 17.94
N ARG A 119 -2.08 -11.15 17.84
CA ARG A 119 -2.00 -10.23 18.98
C ARG A 119 -3.36 -10.01 19.64
N ARG A 120 -4.39 -9.67 18.85
CA ARG A 120 -5.76 -9.47 19.36
C ARG A 120 -6.27 -10.68 20.14
N SER A 121 -5.95 -11.89 19.70
CA SER A 121 -6.32 -13.12 20.39
C SER A 121 -5.53 -13.33 21.69
N LYS A 122 -4.24 -12.93 21.73
CA LYS A 122 -3.42 -12.98 22.96
C LYS A 122 -3.85 -11.94 24.01
N GLU A 123 -4.28 -10.77 23.56
CA GLU A 123 -4.73 -9.69 24.45
C GLU A 123 -6.11 -9.97 25.06
N LYS A 124 -7.00 -10.65 24.33
CA LYS A 124 -8.31 -11.11 24.84
C LYS A 124 -8.25 -12.27 25.84
N THR A 125 -7.09 -12.90 26.01
CA THR A 125 -6.89 -14.02 26.94
C THR A 125 -6.13 -13.59 28.20
N ARG A 126 -5.94 -12.28 28.41
CA ARG A 126 -5.40 -11.68 29.64
C ARG A 126 -6.51 -10.94 30.36
#